data_AF-A0A7S9VPI6-F1
#
_entry.id   AF-A0A7S9VPI6-F1
#
_cell.length_a   1.000
_cell.length_b   1.000
_cell.length_c   1.000
_cell.angle_alpha   90.00
_cell.angle_beta   90.00
_cell.angle_gamma   90.00
#
_symmetry.space_group_name_H-M   'P 1'
#
loop_
_entity.id
_entity.type
_entity.pdbx_description
1 polymer ?
#
loop_
_entity_poly.entity_id
_entity_poly.type
_entity_poly.pdbx_seq_one_letter_code
_entity_poly.pdbx_strand_id
1 'polypeptide(L)' 'MNSALKITKIGNSAGVILPRDLLAHLNVQVGETLSVVTTPRGIELSAAASDFEAQMATAREVMLRRKRALRELAK' A
#
# COMPACT_ATOMS: atom_id res chain seq x y z
N MET A 1 5.77 -15.59 -5.00
CA MET A 1 6.32 -15.28 -6.34
C MET A 1 6.89 -13.88 -6.31
N ASN A 2 8.11 -13.67 -6.80
CA ASN A 2 8.66 -12.33 -6.98
C ASN A 2 8.58 -11.98 -8.47
N SER A 3 7.57 -11.20 -8.86
CA SER A 3 7.38 -10.77 -10.24
C SER A 3 8.05 -9.41 -10.42
N ALA A 4 9.18 -9.36 -11.13
CA ALA A 4 9.86 -8.10 -11.42
C ALA A 4 9.02 -7.25 -12.38
N LEU A 5 8.66 -6.04 -11.98
CA LEU A 5 7.97 -5.07 -12.82
C LEU A 5 8.97 -4.08 -13.41
N LYS A 6 8.79 -3.73 -14.68
CA LYS A 6 9.59 -2.70 -15.35
C LYS A 6 8.89 -1.35 -15.26
N ILE A 7 9.64 -0.32 -14.87
CA ILE A 7 9.19 1.06 -14.94
C ILE A 7 9.24 1.52 -16.40
N THR A 8 8.15 2.10 -16.87
CA THR A 8 7.97 2.58 -18.24
C THR A 8 7.59 4.06 -18.20
N LYS A 9 8.03 4.82 -19.22
CA LYS A 9 7.67 6.23 -19.34
C LYS A 9 6.23 6.36 -19.86
N ILE A 10 5.41 7.10 -19.15
CA ILE A 10 4.02 7.42 -19.53
C ILE A 10 3.90 8.95 -19.54
N GLY A 11 4.03 9.55 -20.72
CA GLY A 11 4.04 11.00 -20.86
C GLY A 11 5.17 11.65 -20.04
N ASN A 12 4.79 12.50 -19.08
CA ASN A 12 5.71 13.15 -18.14
C ASN A 12 5.89 12.40 -16.81
N SER A 13 5.35 11.17 -16.72
CA SER A 13 5.35 10.34 -15.53
C SER A 13 5.99 8.97 -15.81
N ALA A 14 6.13 8.16 -14.76
CA ALA A 14 6.57 6.77 -14.85
C ALA A 14 5.46 5.86 -14.32
N GLY A 15 5.29 4.69 -14.94
CA GLY A 15 4.31 3.69 -14.51
C GLY A 15 4.83 2.28 -14.63
N VAL A 16 4.13 1.35 -13.99
CA VAL A 16 4.37 -0.10 -14.10
C VAL A 16 3.14 -0.76 -14.72
N ILE A 17 3.37 -1.83 -15.49
CA ILE A 17 2.28 -2.64 -16.05
C ILE A 17 1.97 -3.75 -15.05
N LEU A 18 0.75 -3.77 -14.51
CA LEU A 18 0.26 -4.86 -13.67
C LEU A 18 -0.15 -6.03 -14.58
N PRO A 19 0.49 -7.21 -14.48
CA PRO A 19 0.09 -8.37 -15.26
C PRO A 19 -1.24 -8.94 -14.74
N ARG A 20 -1.86 -9.79 -15.56
CA ARG A 20 -3.25 -10.28 -15.33
C ARG A 20 -3.42 -11.02 -14.00
N ASP A 21 -2.39 -11.72 -13.55
CA ASP A 21 -2.35 -12.43 -12.27
C ASP A 21 -2.41 -11.47 -11.07
N LEU A 22 -1.71 -10.33 -11.12
CA LEU A 22 -1.78 -9.30 -10.07
C LEU A 22 -3.14 -8.59 -10.07
N LEU A 23 -3.71 -8.31 -11.25
CA LEU A 23 -5.05 -7.74 -11.36
C LEU A 23 -6.10 -8.69 -10.75
N ALA A 24 -6.01 -9.99 -11.07
CA ALA A 24 -6.87 -11.01 -10.48
C ALA A 24 -6.68 -11.17 -8.97
N HIS A 25 -5.43 -11.09 -8.48
CA HIS A 25 -5.13 -11.16 -7.05
C HIS A 25 -5.72 -9.98 -6.27
N LEU A 26 -5.64 -8.79 -6.85
CA LEU A 26 -6.23 -7.58 -6.29
C LEU A 26 -7.73 -7.47 -6.54
N ASN A 27 -8.32 -8.37 -7.35
CA ASN A 27 -9.72 -8.31 -7.79
C ASN A 27 -10.09 -6.94 -8.38
N VAL A 28 -9.23 -6.41 -9.26
CA VAL A 28 -9.44 -5.13 -9.95
C VAL A 28 -9.35 -5.25 -11.47
N GLN A 29 -9.93 -4.27 -12.16
CA GLN A 29 -9.93 -4.17 -13.62
C GLN A 29 -9.26 -2.87 -14.13
N VAL A 30 -8.91 -2.87 -15.43
CA VAL A 30 -8.36 -1.68 -16.09
C VAL A 30 -9.40 -0.57 -16.05
N GLY A 31 -9.03 0.60 -15.52
CA GLY A 31 -9.93 1.73 -15.30
C GLY A 31 -10.35 1.93 -13.85
N GLU A 32 -10.12 0.93 -12.99
CA GLU A 32 -10.33 1.07 -11.55
C GLU A 32 -9.12 1.72 -10.85
N THR A 33 -9.35 2.18 -9.62
CA THR A 33 -8.33 2.86 -8.81
C THR A 33 -7.77 1.93 -7.74
N LEU A 34 -6.47 2.01 -7.49
CA LEU A 34 -5.78 1.34 -6.39
C LEU A 34 -5.37 2.35 -5.31
N SER A 35 -5.41 1.91 -4.06
CA SER A 35 -4.84 2.65 -2.94
C SER A 35 -3.37 2.29 -2.77
N VAL A 36 -2.54 3.30 -2.53
CA VAL A 36 -1.09 3.15 -2.33
C VAL A 36 -0.70 3.63 -0.94
N VAL A 37 0.04 2.79 -0.21
CA VAL A 37 0.61 3.14 1.09
C VAL A 37 2.13 2.96 1.04
N THR A 38 2.86 3.98 1.47
CA THR A 38 4.32 3.90 1.61
C THR A 38 4.67 3.24 2.94
N THR A 39 5.51 2.21 2.90
CA THR A 39 6.01 1.49 4.07
C THR A 39 7.54 1.59 4.13
N PRO A 40 8.19 1.25 5.26
CA PRO A 40 9.65 1.24 5.35
C PRO A 40 10.35 0.33 4.35
N ARG A 41 9.63 -0.64 3.75
CA ARG A 41 10.16 -1.60 2.79
C ARG A 41 9.87 -1.24 1.33
N GLY A 42 9.05 -0.21 1.07
CA GLY A 42 8.63 0.16 -0.28
C GLY A 42 7.21 0.68 -0.31
N ILE A 43 6.40 0.16 -1.23
CA ILE A 43 4.99 0.51 -1.38
C ILE A 43 4.12 -0.74 -1.33
N GLU A 44 2.92 -0.57 -0.78
CA GLU A 44 1.87 -1.58 -0.80
C GLU A 44 0.71 -1.06 -1.65
N LEU A 45 0.23 -1.91 -2.57
CA LEU A 45 -0.92 -1.66 -3.42
C LEU A 45 -2.08 -2.51 -2.92
N SER A 46 -3.26 -1.91 -2.82
CA SER A 46 -4.49 -2.59 -2.43
C SER A 46 -5.66 -2.13 -3.29
N ALA A 47 -6.62 -3.03 -3.51
CA ALA A 47 -7.90 -2.65 -4.11
C ALA A 47 -8.53 -1.52 -3.31
N ALA A 48 -9.22 -0.60 -3.97
CA ALA A 48 -9.98 0.44 -3.29
C ALA A 48 -11.11 -0.19 -2.47
N ALA A 49 -10.84 -0.56 -1.23
CA ALA A 49 -11.83 -1.02 -0.28
C ALA A 49 -12.39 0.19 0.47
N SER A 50 -13.71 0.27 0.56
CA SER A 50 -14.50 1.26 1.31
C SER A 50 -14.13 1.36 2.81
N ASP A 51 -13.26 0.48 3.32
CA ASP A 51 -12.84 0.37 4.73
C ASP A 51 -11.46 0.97 5.04
N PHE A 52 -10.81 1.66 4.10
CA PHE A 52 -9.49 2.28 4.31
C PHE A 52 -9.47 3.22 5.54
N GLU A 53 -10.57 3.91 5.84
CA GLU A 53 -10.68 4.71 7.07
C GLU A 53 -10.63 3.86 8.35
N ALA A 54 -11.32 2.72 8.38
CA ALA A 54 -11.37 1.84 9.54
C ALA A 54 -10.00 1.22 9.83
N GLN A 55 -9.28 0.77 8.79
CA GLN A 55 -7.94 0.22 8.94
C GLN A 55 -6.91 1.30 9.33
N MET A 56 -7.05 2.52 8.82
CA MET A 56 -6.19 3.64 9.22
C MET A 56 -6.40 4.06 10.67
N ALA A 57 -7.64 3.99 11.18
CA ALA A 57 -7.92 4.22 12.59
C ALA A 57 -7.17 3.22 13.50
N THR A 58 -7.24 1.92 13.18
CA THR A 58 -6.52 0.88 13.93
C THR A 58 -5.00 1.04 13.84
N ALA A 59 -4.46 1.35 12.65
CA ALA A 59 -3.02 1.57 12.49
C ALA A 59 -2.53 2.78 13.31
N ARG A 60 -3.28 3.88 13.35
CA ARG A 60 -2.98 5.05 14.20
C ARG A 60 -2.97 4.68 15.68
N GLU A 61 -3.92 3.88 16.15
CA GLU A 61 -3.94 3.41 17.54
C GLU A 61 -2.70 2.57 17.89
N VAL A 62 -2.32 1.64 17.02
CA VAL A 62 -1.14 0.79 17.23
C VAL A 62 0.15 1.63 17.25
N MET A 63 0.29 2.60 16.35
CA MET A 63 1.43 3.52 16.34
C MET A 63 1.47 4.39 17.61
N LEU A 64 0.33 4.87 18.08
CA LEU A 64 0.23 5.64 19.32
C LEU A 64 0.62 4.81 20.54
N ARG A 65 0.15 3.55 20.60
CA ARG A 65 0.45 2.61 21.68
C ARG A 65 1.93 2.22 21.71
N ARG A 66 2.53 1.98 20.53
CA ARG A 66 3.98 1.77 20.39
C ARG A 66 4.79 2.99 20.82
N LYS A 67 4.38 4.20 20.43
CA LYS A 67 5.06 5.45 20.83
C LYS A 67 5.06 5.64 22.34
N ARG A 68 3.96 5.31 23.03
CA ARG A 68 3.89 5.35 24.50
C ARG A 68 4.80 4.29 25.14
N ALA A 69 4.74 3.05 24.67
CA ALA A 69 5.57 1.97 25.19
C ALA A 69 7.08 2.25 25.03
N LEU A 70 7.50 2.77 23.87
CA LEU A 70 8.89 3.18 23.64
C LEU A 70 9.34 4.34 24.52
N ARG A 71 8.42 5.24 24.89
CA ARG A 71 8.71 6.37 25.78
C ARG A 71 8.88 5.95 27.24
N GLU A 72 8.12 4.94 27.68
CA GLU A 72 8.24 4.37 29.03
C GLU A 72 9.52 3.51 29.18
N LEU A 73 9.98 2.84 28.12
CA LEU A 73 11.23 2.08 28.12
C LEU A 73 12.50 2.95 28.07
N ALA A 74 12.36 4.24 27.75
CA ALA A 74 13.47 5.19 27.64
C ALA A 74 13.62 6.08 28.89
N LYS A 75 12.95 5.74 30.00
CA LYS A 75 13.02 6.39 31.31
C LYS A 75 13.69 5.47 32.31
#